data_AF-A0A2G8L4Q5-F1
#
_entry.id   AF-A0A2G8L4Q5-F1
#
_cell.length_a   1.000
_cell.length_b   1.000
_cell.length_c   1.000
_cell.angle_alpha   90.00
_cell.angle_beta   90.00
_cell.angle_gamma   90.00
#
_symmetry.space_group_name_H-M   'P 1'
#
loop_
_entity.id
_entity.type
_entity.pdbx_description
1 polymer ?
#
loop_
_entity_poly.entity_id
_entity_poly.type
_entity_poly.pdbx_seq_one_letter_code
_entity_poly.pdbx_strand_id
1 'polypeptide(L)'
;MSESDCRLEHPSAAKFRSHVMSGEYHKAEQDLEELKSLMDCPQSLLKMKFLLLEQKYLELVEDKKILEALHCLREELTPLKFNTERVHTLSGFLMCTSGDELRSKAGWGGTGNESRSKLMELLQGFLPPSVMFTEKIADPTGTGCRITEETLPLPQQPYLFS
;
A
#
# COMPACT_ATOMS: atom_id res chain seq x y z
N MET A 1 28.81 0.52 -25.15
CA MET A 1 27.62 -0.35 -25.16
C MET A 1 26.62 0.30 -24.23
N SER A 2 25.52 0.79 -24.80
CA SER A 2 24.54 1.62 -24.12
C SER A 2 23.38 0.74 -23.69
N GLU A 3 23.34 0.34 -22.44
CA GLU A 3 22.24 -0.44 -21.86
C GLU A 3 21.72 0.30 -20.63
N SER A 4 20.81 1.24 -20.85
CA SER A 4 19.95 1.79 -19.80
C SER A 4 18.74 2.47 -20.45
N ASP A 5 17.94 1.71 -21.20
CA ASP A 5 16.54 2.09 -21.47
C ASP A 5 15.67 1.61 -20.30
N CYS A 6 16.11 1.90 -19.08
CA CYS A 6 15.34 1.62 -17.88
C CYS A 6 14.23 2.66 -17.83
N ARG A 7 13.04 2.30 -18.28
CA ARG A 7 11.82 3.09 -18.09
C ARG A 7 11.46 3.08 -16.60
N LEU A 8 12.09 4.01 -15.88
CA LEU A 8 11.94 4.23 -14.45
C LEU A 8 10.56 4.85 -14.19
N GLU A 9 9.83 4.26 -13.23
CA GLU A 9 8.67 4.89 -12.56
C GLU A 9 8.91 6.39 -12.33
N HIS A 10 7.85 7.21 -12.39
CA HIS A 10 7.99 8.64 -12.15
C HIS A 10 8.73 8.89 -10.82
N PRO A 11 9.77 9.72 -10.76
CA PRO A 11 10.63 9.83 -9.57
C PRO A 11 9.86 10.20 -8.30
N SER A 12 8.80 11.03 -8.41
CA SER A 12 7.92 11.35 -7.27
C SER A 12 7.09 10.14 -6.81
N ALA A 13 6.71 9.21 -7.71
CA ALA A 13 6.01 7.98 -7.32
C ALA A 13 6.95 6.99 -6.62
N ALA A 14 8.21 6.90 -7.04
CA ALA A 14 9.23 6.10 -6.37
C ALA A 14 9.52 6.62 -4.94
N LYS A 15 9.64 7.95 -4.78
CA LYS A 15 9.78 8.59 -3.46
C LYS A 15 8.55 8.33 -2.59
N PHE A 16 7.36 8.56 -3.14
CA PHE A 16 6.09 8.33 -2.46
C PHE A 16 6.02 6.91 -1.92
N ARG A 17 6.27 5.90 -2.77
CA ARG A 17 6.32 4.50 -2.37
C ARG A 17 7.33 4.27 -1.25
N SER A 18 8.56 4.77 -1.39
CA SER A 18 9.61 4.61 -0.38
C SER A 18 9.20 5.19 0.98
N HIS A 19 8.63 6.40 0.99
CA HIS A 19 8.17 7.06 2.20
C HIS A 19 6.98 6.33 2.84
N VAL A 20 6.01 5.85 2.04
CA VAL A 20 4.89 5.03 2.54
C VAL A 20 5.40 3.75 3.20
N MET A 21 6.30 3.02 2.53
CA MET A 21 6.86 1.77 3.07
C MET A 21 7.70 2.00 4.34
N SER A 22 8.38 3.15 4.41
CA SER A 22 9.17 3.54 5.58
C SER A 22 8.31 4.05 6.75
N GLY A 23 7.04 4.40 6.51
CA GLY A 23 6.15 5.01 7.52
C GLY A 23 6.37 6.52 7.68
N GLU A 24 7.06 7.15 6.73
CA GLU A 24 7.36 8.59 6.71
C GLU A 24 6.17 9.36 6.10
N TYR A 25 4.99 9.27 6.73
CA TYR A 25 3.72 9.75 6.17
C TYR A 25 3.73 11.24 5.82
N HIS A 26 4.42 12.08 6.59
CA HIS A 26 4.54 13.51 6.30
C HIS A 26 5.27 13.80 4.97
N LYS A 27 6.28 12.98 4.64
CA LYS A 27 6.97 13.08 3.35
C LYS A 27 6.11 12.50 2.22
N ALA A 28 5.43 11.39 2.48
CA ALA A 28 4.50 10.80 1.53
C ALA A 28 3.37 11.78 1.15
N GLU A 29 2.85 12.58 2.09
CA GLU A 29 1.87 13.64 1.77
C GLU A 29 2.44 14.73 0.86
N GLN A 30 3.72 15.11 1.05
CA GLN A 30 4.38 16.08 0.16
C GLN A 30 4.55 15.52 -1.25
N ASP A 31 5.00 14.27 -1.37
CA ASP A 31 5.11 13.62 -2.68
C ASP A 31 3.72 13.48 -3.35
N LEU A 32 2.66 13.25 -2.56
CA LEU A 32 1.29 13.18 -3.07
C LEU A 32 0.82 14.51 -3.67
N GLU A 33 1.20 15.65 -3.08
CA GLU A 33 0.92 16.97 -3.67
C GLU A 33 1.71 17.22 -4.97
N GLU A 34 2.90 16.64 -5.13
CA GLU A 34 3.60 16.66 -6.43
C GLU A 34 2.85 15.82 -7.48
N LEU A 35 2.41 14.63 -7.08
CA LEU A 35 1.67 13.69 -7.94
C LEU A 35 0.29 14.20 -8.34
N LYS A 36 -0.30 15.12 -7.56
CA LYS A 36 -1.58 15.78 -7.86
C LYS A 36 -1.68 16.32 -9.27
N SER A 37 -0.59 16.88 -9.81
CA SER A 37 -0.55 17.43 -11.17
C SER A 37 -0.70 16.36 -12.26
N LEU A 38 -0.39 15.11 -11.92
CA LEU A 38 -0.44 13.94 -12.79
C LEU A 38 -1.76 13.17 -12.64
N MET A 39 -2.62 13.54 -11.69
CA MET A 39 -3.89 12.87 -11.42
C MET A 39 -5.05 13.61 -12.09
N ASP A 40 -5.86 12.90 -12.86
CA ASP A 40 -7.02 13.49 -13.55
C ASP A 40 -8.23 13.72 -12.63
N CYS A 41 -8.25 13.13 -11.44
CA CYS A 41 -9.40 13.15 -10.53
C CYS A 41 -9.04 13.68 -9.13
N PRO A 42 -9.56 14.85 -8.70
CA PRO A 42 -9.28 15.41 -7.38
C PRO A 42 -9.85 14.55 -6.24
N GLN A 43 -10.90 13.77 -6.50
CA GLN A 43 -11.44 12.80 -5.55
C GLN A 43 -10.47 11.66 -5.25
N SER A 44 -9.67 11.24 -6.24
CA SER A 44 -8.64 10.21 -6.04
C SER A 44 -7.55 10.70 -5.10
N LEU A 45 -7.12 11.95 -5.25
CA LEU A 45 -6.15 12.58 -4.35
C LEU A 45 -6.65 12.61 -2.90
N LEU A 46 -7.91 13.05 -2.70
CA LEU A 46 -8.53 13.08 -1.37
C LEU A 46 -8.60 11.68 -0.76
N LYS A 47 -8.97 10.66 -1.55
CA LYS A 47 -9.03 9.28 -1.10
C LYS A 47 -7.66 8.73 -0.73
N MET A 48 -6.63 8.98 -1.54
CA MET A 48 -5.26 8.59 -1.25
C MET A 48 -4.75 9.23 0.05
N LYS A 49 -4.99 10.54 0.21
CA LYS A 49 -4.62 11.27 1.42
C LYS A 49 -5.33 10.72 2.66
N PHE A 50 -6.62 10.42 2.55
CA PHE A 50 -7.38 9.80 3.63
C PHE A 50 -6.79 8.44 4.02
N LEU A 51 -6.47 7.58 3.06
CA LEU A 51 -5.90 6.25 3.31
C LEU A 51 -4.52 6.32 3.98
N LEU A 52 -3.66 7.27 3.58
CA LEU A 52 -2.37 7.51 4.23
C LEU A 52 -2.54 7.90 5.70
N LEU A 53 -3.44 8.86 5.96
CA LEU A 53 -3.70 9.33 7.31
C LEU A 53 -4.40 8.29 8.17
N GLU A 54 -5.27 7.46 7.60
CA GLU A 54 -5.88 6.33 8.30
C GLU A 54 -4.81 5.33 8.75
N GLN A 55 -3.87 4.95 7.87
CA GLN A 55 -2.76 4.07 8.24
C GLN A 55 -1.85 4.71 9.31
N LYS A 56 -1.46 5.99 9.13
CA LYS A 56 -0.70 6.76 10.12
C LYS A 56 -1.40 6.73 11.50
N TYR A 57 -2.70 7.00 11.52
CA TYR A 57 -3.50 6.99 12.73
C TYR A 57 -3.48 5.61 13.42
N LEU A 58 -3.72 4.53 12.67
CA LEU A 58 -3.73 3.18 13.23
C LEU A 58 -2.37 2.80 13.84
N GLU A 59 -1.27 3.14 13.17
CA GLU A 59 0.08 2.92 13.70
C GLU A 59 0.34 3.75 14.98
N LEU A 60 -0.14 5.00 15.05
CA LEU A 60 -0.03 5.82 16.26
C LEU A 60 -0.84 5.27 17.44
N VAL A 61 -2.05 4.76 17.19
CA VAL A 61 -2.88 4.13 18.23
C VAL A 61 -2.25 2.83 18.73
N GLU A 62 -1.69 2.03 17.82
CA GLU A 62 -1.00 0.79 18.18
C GLU A 62 0.26 1.06 19.02
N ASP A 63 1.04 2.07 18.66
CA ASP A 63 2.25 2.52 19.38
C ASP A 63 1.93 3.33 20.66
N LYS A 64 0.65 3.42 21.05
CA LYS A 64 0.16 4.16 22.24
C LYS A 64 0.48 5.66 22.23
N LYS A 65 0.75 6.24 21.05
CA LYS A 65 0.94 7.69 20.83
C LYS A 65 -0.41 8.40 20.69
N ILE A 66 -1.20 8.37 21.77
CA ILE A 66 -2.59 8.85 21.77
C ILE A 66 -2.72 10.34 21.42
N LEU A 67 -1.80 11.19 21.89
CA LEU A 67 -1.83 12.63 21.58
C LEU A 67 -1.64 12.91 20.09
N GLU A 68 -0.68 12.23 19.47
CA GLU A 68 -0.42 12.34 18.03
C GLU A 68 -1.57 11.73 17.21
N ALA A 69 -2.13 10.60 17.64
CA ALA A 69 -3.31 10.01 17.02
C ALA A 69 -4.53 10.96 17.07
N LEU A 70 -4.77 11.61 18.21
CA LEU A 70 -5.82 12.61 18.37
C LEU A 70 -5.60 13.85 17.52
N HIS A 71 -4.35 14.28 17.36
CA HIS A 71 -4.01 15.37 16.46
C HIS A 71 -4.29 14.97 15.01
N CYS A 72 -3.82 13.80 14.58
CA CYS A 72 -4.06 13.27 13.24
C CYS A 72 -5.56 13.15 12.93
N LEU A 73 -6.36 12.66 13.88
CA LEU A 73 -7.80 12.55 13.71
C LEU A 73 -8.49 13.92 13.56
N ARG A 74 -8.16 14.91 14.40
CA ARG A 74 -8.85 16.20 14.47
C ARG A 74 -8.35 17.22 13.46
N GLU A 75 -7.04 17.31 13.26
CA GLU A 75 -6.40 18.34 12.45
C GLU A 75 -6.08 17.87 11.03
N GLU A 76 -6.04 16.54 10.79
CA GLU A 76 -5.69 16.00 9.47
C GLU A 76 -6.87 15.26 8.83
N LEU A 77 -7.48 14.27 9.50
CA LEU A 77 -8.59 13.46 8.95
C LEU A 77 -9.94 14.20 8.91
N THR A 78 -10.35 14.82 10.03
CA THR A 78 -11.64 15.53 10.14
C THR A 78 -11.81 16.65 9.09
N PRO A 79 -10.82 17.52 8.82
CA PRO A 79 -10.98 18.60 7.84
C PRO A 79 -11.08 18.10 6.38
N LEU A 80 -10.68 16.86 6.08
CA LEU A 80 -10.85 16.30 4.74
C LEU A 80 -12.32 16.16 4.35
N LYS A 81 -13.23 16.00 5.35
CA LYS A 81 -14.68 15.75 5.14
C LYS A 81 -14.97 14.60 4.16
N PHE A 82 -14.00 13.72 3.98
CA PHE A 82 -14.03 12.59 3.07
C PHE A 82 -14.20 11.34 3.94
N ASN A 83 -15.41 10.76 3.96
CA ASN A 83 -15.77 9.60 4.79
C ASN A 83 -15.85 9.85 6.31
N THR A 84 -16.76 10.76 6.71
CA THR A 84 -17.00 11.11 8.12
C THR A 84 -17.41 9.92 8.99
N GLU A 85 -18.17 8.96 8.45
CA GLU A 85 -18.54 7.73 9.16
C GLU A 85 -17.30 6.92 9.58
N ARG A 86 -16.32 6.82 8.67
CA ARG A 86 -15.05 6.17 8.98
C ARG A 86 -14.26 6.95 10.03
N VAL A 87 -14.22 8.28 9.96
CA VAL A 87 -13.59 9.13 11.01
C VAL A 87 -14.23 8.90 12.39
N HIS A 88 -15.56 8.78 12.46
CA HIS A 88 -16.24 8.43 13.71
C HIS A 88 -15.84 7.04 14.23
N THR A 89 -15.72 6.07 13.33
CA THR A 89 -15.24 4.72 13.67
C THR A 89 -13.81 4.75 14.21
N LEU A 90 -12.91 5.48 13.54
CA LEU A 90 -11.51 5.66 13.96
C LEU A 90 -11.43 6.25 15.36
N SER A 91 -12.24 7.28 15.68
CA SER A 91 -12.31 7.85 17.03
C SER A 91 -12.57 6.79 18.12
N GLY A 92 -13.43 5.80 17.82
CA GLY A 92 -13.75 4.70 18.72
C GLY A 92 -12.61 3.69 18.96
N PHE A 93 -11.50 3.79 18.22
CA PHE A 93 -10.30 2.96 18.41
C PHE A 93 -9.39 3.46 19.51
N LEU A 94 -9.50 4.74 19.92
CA LEU A 94 -8.77 5.27 21.09
C LEU A 94 -9.14 4.57 22.40
N MET A 95 -10.32 3.93 22.43
CA MET A 95 -10.79 3.15 23.58
C MET A 95 -10.17 1.74 23.63
N CYS A 96 -9.50 1.30 22.55
CA CYS A 96 -8.90 -0.02 22.50
C CYS A 96 -7.70 -0.12 23.44
N THR A 97 -7.72 -1.13 24.30
CA THR A 97 -6.71 -1.29 25.36
C THR A 97 -5.46 -2.01 24.85
N SER A 98 -5.59 -2.83 23.80
CA SER A 98 -4.52 -3.68 23.26
C SER A 98 -4.44 -3.59 21.73
N GLY A 99 -3.26 -3.87 21.17
CA GLY A 99 -3.03 -3.91 19.72
C GLY A 99 -3.90 -4.96 19.00
N ASP A 100 -4.08 -6.14 19.59
CA ASP A 100 -4.98 -7.17 19.06
C ASP A 100 -6.44 -6.70 18.95
N GLU A 101 -6.93 -5.97 19.95
CA GLU A 101 -8.29 -5.42 19.93
C GLU A 101 -8.44 -4.40 18.79
N LEU A 102 -7.43 -3.53 18.62
CA LEU A 102 -7.38 -2.58 17.51
C LEU A 102 -7.39 -3.29 16.16
N ARG A 103 -6.51 -4.29 15.95
CA ARG A 103 -6.39 -5.04 14.70
C ARG A 103 -7.69 -5.75 14.34
N SER A 104 -8.29 -6.43 15.32
CA SER A 104 -9.57 -7.13 15.16
C SER A 104 -10.70 -6.15 14.79
N LYS A 105 -10.83 -5.05 15.54
CA LYS A 105 -11.89 -4.05 15.33
C LYS A 105 -11.72 -3.25 14.04
N ALA A 106 -10.48 -2.98 13.64
CA ALA A 106 -10.16 -2.25 12.42
C ALA A 106 -10.12 -3.14 11.16
N GLY A 107 -10.09 -4.48 11.32
CA GLY A 107 -9.81 -5.41 10.22
C GLY A 107 -8.42 -5.20 9.61
N TRP A 108 -7.46 -4.81 10.45
CA TRP A 108 -6.13 -4.33 10.05
C TRP A 108 -5.03 -5.28 10.51
N GLY A 109 -4.00 -5.48 9.68
CA GLY A 109 -2.92 -6.44 9.94
C GLY A 109 -1.93 -6.03 11.03
N GLY A 110 -2.02 -4.81 11.55
CA GLY A 110 -1.06 -4.25 12.51
C GLY A 110 0.01 -3.39 11.86
N THR A 111 0.86 -2.77 12.66
CA THR A 111 1.97 -1.96 12.19
C THR A 111 2.98 -2.83 11.45
N GLY A 112 3.47 -2.33 10.32
CA GLY A 112 4.62 -2.93 9.64
C GLY A 112 4.42 -3.13 8.14
N ASN A 113 5.30 -3.95 7.57
CA ASN A 113 5.46 -4.07 6.12
C ASN A 113 4.20 -4.61 5.42
N GLU A 114 3.47 -5.54 6.03
CA GLU A 114 2.26 -6.13 5.41
C GLU A 114 1.15 -5.09 5.24
N SER A 115 0.82 -4.34 6.29
CA SER A 115 -0.22 -3.31 6.20
C SER A 115 0.18 -2.17 5.28
N ARG A 116 1.46 -1.77 5.29
CA ARG A 116 1.98 -0.74 4.38
C ARG A 116 2.01 -1.21 2.92
N SER A 117 2.31 -2.50 2.67
CA SER A 117 2.22 -3.08 1.32
C SER A 117 0.80 -3.06 0.81
N LYS A 118 -0.17 -3.51 1.62
CA LYS A 118 -1.61 -3.46 1.27
C LYS A 118 -2.09 -2.04 1.02
N LEU A 119 -1.68 -1.09 1.86
CA LEU A 119 -1.94 0.33 1.64
C LEU A 119 -1.36 0.78 0.29
N MET A 120 -0.11 0.43 0.00
CA MET A 120 0.53 0.81 -1.25
C MET A 120 -0.19 0.22 -2.47
N GLU A 121 -0.62 -1.05 -2.43
CA GLU A 121 -1.41 -1.67 -3.49
C GLU A 121 -2.73 -0.93 -3.74
N LEU A 122 -3.41 -0.48 -2.67
CA LEU A 122 -4.61 0.35 -2.79
C LEU A 122 -4.31 1.73 -3.39
N LEU A 123 -3.25 2.40 -2.91
CA LEU A 123 -2.83 3.72 -3.37
C LEU A 123 -2.44 3.71 -4.85
N GLN A 124 -1.73 2.66 -5.27
CA GLN A 124 -1.38 2.40 -6.65
C GLN A 124 -2.61 2.37 -7.56
N GLY A 125 -3.70 1.73 -7.14
CA GLY A 125 -4.95 1.70 -7.92
C GLY A 125 -5.56 3.07 -8.26
N PHE A 126 -5.14 4.15 -7.59
CA PHE A 126 -5.58 5.53 -7.88
C PHE A 126 -4.65 6.29 -8.82
N LEU A 127 -3.42 5.83 -9.00
CA LEU A 127 -2.44 6.49 -9.85
C LEU A 127 -2.66 6.06 -11.30
N PRO A 128 -2.56 7.00 -12.27
CA PRO A 128 -2.71 6.64 -13.66
C PRO A 128 -1.56 5.73 -14.12
N PRO A 129 -1.80 4.88 -15.15
CA PRO A 129 -0.78 3.97 -15.69
C PRO A 129 0.48 4.70 -16.14
N SER A 130 0.36 5.98 -16.54
CA SER A 130 1.48 6.87 -16.90
C SER A 130 2.45 7.19 -15.75
N VAL A 131 1.99 7.08 -14.50
CA VAL A 131 2.81 7.27 -13.29
C VAL A 131 3.33 5.92 -12.79
N MET A 132 2.51 4.89 -12.95
CA MET A 132 2.69 3.55 -12.39
C MET A 132 3.58 2.59 -13.19
N PHE A 133 4.31 3.04 -14.22
CA PHE A 133 5.08 2.17 -15.11
C PHE A 133 5.97 1.15 -14.36
N THR A 134 5.36 0.01 -14.09
CA THR A 134 5.94 -1.25 -13.69
C THR A 134 5.35 -2.22 -14.70
N GLU A 135 6.25 -2.81 -15.46
CA GLU A 135 5.98 -3.79 -16.49
C GLU A 135 4.95 -4.83 -16.03
N LYS A 136 3.72 -4.68 -16.53
CA LYS A 136 2.75 -5.78 -16.57
C LYS A 136 2.29 -6.01 -18.00
N ILE A 137 3.22 -6.07 -18.96
CA ILE A 137 2.98 -6.76 -20.23
C ILE A 137 4.31 -7.34 -20.72
N ALA A 138 4.55 -8.63 -20.46
CA ALA A 138 5.01 -9.60 -21.45
C ALA A 138 5.49 -10.91 -20.80
N ASP A 139 4.66 -11.95 -20.77
CA ASP A 139 5.17 -13.22 -21.30
C ASP A 139 4.37 -13.54 -22.57
N PRO A 140 4.94 -13.24 -23.74
CA PRO A 140 4.74 -14.01 -24.93
C PRO A 140 6.09 -14.63 -25.27
N THR A 141 6.61 -15.52 -24.41
CA THR A 141 7.80 -16.30 -24.75
C THR A 141 7.40 -17.43 -25.69
N GLY A 142 7.05 -17.04 -26.92
CA GLY A 142 7.14 -17.89 -28.09
C GLY A 142 8.54 -17.79 -28.67
N THR A 143 9.28 -18.89 -28.59
CA THR A 143 10.34 -19.37 -29.52
C THR A 143 11.69 -19.63 -28.87
N GLY A 144 11.85 -20.88 -28.42
CA GLY A 144 12.90 -21.79 -28.92
C GLY A 144 14.32 -21.64 -28.37
N CYS A 145 14.71 -22.54 -27.46
CA CYS A 145 15.91 -23.34 -27.68
C CYS A 145 15.83 -24.68 -26.94
N ARG A 146 16.60 -25.63 -27.46
CA ARG A 146 16.44 -27.09 -27.41
C ARG A 146 17.36 -27.66 -26.31
N ILE A 147 16.94 -28.77 -25.66
CA ILE A 147 17.71 -29.87 -25.03
C ILE A 147 18.94 -29.50 -24.15
N THR A 148 19.04 -29.96 -22.90
CA THR A 148 19.51 -31.34 -22.60
C THR A 148 18.87 -31.98 -21.36
N GLU A 149 18.77 -33.29 -21.47
CA GLU A 149 18.47 -34.32 -20.48
C GLU A 149 19.23 -34.18 -19.14
N GLU A 150 18.54 -34.38 -18.02
CA GLU A 150 18.97 -35.22 -16.88
C GLU A 150 17.74 -35.42 -15.95
N THR A 151 17.04 -36.56 -16.02
CA THR A 151 17.22 -37.77 -15.17
C THR A 151 16.92 -37.49 -13.69
N LEU A 152 15.64 -37.60 -13.22
CA LEU A 152 15.05 -38.79 -12.54
C LEU A 152 14.87 -38.53 -11.01
N PRO A 153 14.02 -39.23 -10.22
CA PRO A 153 12.67 -39.82 -10.44
C PRO A 153 11.57 -39.21 -9.55
N LEU A 154 10.32 -39.39 -10.01
CA LEU A 154 9.11 -39.42 -9.18
C LEU A 154 9.07 -40.69 -8.30
N PRO A 155 8.60 -40.64 -7.04
CA PRO A 155 7.93 -41.79 -6.45
C PRO A 155 6.48 -41.86 -6.96
N GLN A 156 6.20 -42.91 -7.71
CA GLN A 156 4.86 -43.40 -8.06
C GLN A 156 4.10 -43.77 -6.78
N GLN A 157 2.91 -43.16 -6.56
CA GLN A 157 1.58 -43.77 -6.68
C GLN A 157 1.23 -44.85 -5.63
N PRO A 158 -0.02 -45.33 -5.58
CA PRO A 158 -1.30 -44.66 -5.36
C PRO A 158 -1.93 -45.27 -4.09
N TYR A 159 -3.19 -44.99 -3.75
CA TYR A 159 -4.19 -46.01 -3.38
C TYR A 159 -5.50 -45.29 -3.00
N LEU A 160 -6.44 -45.36 -3.93
CA LEU A 160 -7.88 -45.36 -3.66
C LEU A 160 -8.26 -46.64 -2.89
N PHE A 161 -9.47 -46.64 -2.35
CA PHE A 161 -10.18 -47.63 -1.51
C PHE A 161 -9.90 -47.42 0.00
N SER A 162 -10.90 -47.15 0.85
CA SER A 162 -12.30 -47.57 0.83
C SER A 162 -13.22 -46.60 1.55
#